data_AF-A0A367WB30-F1
#
_entry.id   AF-A0A367WB30-F1
#
_cell.length_a   1.000
_cell.length_b   1.000
_cell.length_c   1.000
_cell.angle_alpha   90.00
_cell.angle_beta   90.00
_cell.angle_gamma   90.00
#
_symmetry.space_group_name_H-M   'P 1'
#
loop_
_entity.id
_entity.type
_entity.pdbx_description
1 polymer ?
#
loop_
_entity_poly.entity_id
_entity_poly.type
_entity_poly.pdbx_seq_one_letter_code
_entity_poly.pdbx_strand_id
1 'polypeptide(L)' 'FPPRQIGPFMSEVLCLGFSDGTADKGIVLIRPEQKVPNGERLL' A
#
# COMPACT_ATOMS: atom_id res chain seq x y z
N PHE A 1 3.38 -11.53 4.62
CA PHE A 1 2.86 -10.86 5.82
C PHE A 1 1.64 -11.62 6.30
N PRO A 2 1.44 -11.81 7.61
CA PRO A 2 0.22 -12.44 8.11
C PRO A 2 -1.00 -11.53 7.85
N PRO A 3 -2.21 -12.09 7.64
CA PRO A 3 -3.44 -11.30 7.55
C PRO A 3 -3.67 -10.44 8.80
N ARG A 4 -4.26 -9.26 8.62
CA ARG A 4 -4.48 -8.27 9.69
C ARG A 4 -5.96 -7.96 9.86
N GLN A 5 -6.49 -8.18 11.06
CA GLN A 5 -7.83 -7.75 11.45
C GLN A 5 -7.87 -6.21 11.62
N ILE A 6 -8.81 -5.55 10.95
CA ILE A 6 -9.08 -4.11 11.03
C ILE A 6 -10.58 -3.92 11.25
N GLY A 7 -11.00 -3.76 12.51
CA GLY A 7 -12.42 -3.74 12.85
C GLY A 7 -13.11 -5.03 12.36
N PRO A 8 -14.18 -4.97 11.55
CA PRO A 8 -14.82 -6.15 10.99
C PRO A 8 -14.14 -6.72 9.73
N PHE A 9 -13.14 -6.03 9.17
CA PHE A 9 -12.49 -6.41 7.91
C PHE A 9 -11.16 -7.15 8.14
N MET A 10 -10.91 -8.21 7.37
CA MET A 10 -9.63 -8.92 7.37
C MET A 10 -8.79 -8.51 6.15
N SER A 11 -7.69 -7.79 6.36
CA SER A 11 -6.78 -7.37 5.31
C SER A 11 -5.73 -8.45 5.03
N GLU A 12 -5.63 -8.87 3.77
CA GLU A 12 -4.64 -9.87 3.33
C GLU A 12 -3.39 -9.25 2.70
N VAL A 13 -3.44 -7.94 2.42
CA VAL A 13 -2.38 -7.19 1.73
C VAL A 13 -1.97 -5.95 2.51
N LEU A 14 -0.73 -5.49 2.27
CA LEU A 14 -0.21 -4.21 2.72
C LEU A 14 -0.02 -3.32 1.50
N CYS A 15 -0.84 -2.27 1.35
CA CYS A 15 -0.66 -1.25 0.32
C CYS A 15 0.49 -0.31 0.72
N LEU A 16 1.52 -0.20 -0.11
CA LEU A 16 2.75 0.54 0.20
C LEU A 16 2.62 2.04 -0.14
N GLY A 17 3.22 2.88 0.71
CA GLY A 17 3.20 4.33 0.58
C GLY A 17 4.15 5.01 1.56
N PHE A 18 4.28 6.33 1.45
CA PHE A 18 5.04 7.19 2.35
C PHE A 18 4.11 8.23 2.98
N SER A 19 4.44 8.70 4.19
CA SER A 19 3.77 9.89 4.72
C SER A 19 4.11 11.09 3.84
N ASP A 20 3.12 11.93 3.58
CA ASP A 20 3.30 13.18 2.85
C ASP A 20 4.04 14.27 3.64
N GLY A 21 4.37 14.01 4.91
CA GLY A 21 5.07 14.93 5.81
C GLY A 21 4.23 16.13 6.25
N THR A 22 2.94 16.16 5.93
CA THR A 22 2.04 17.26 6.32
C THR A 22 1.43 17.01 7.69
N ALA A 23 0.90 18.06 8.32
CA ALA A 23 0.15 17.94 9.57
C ALA A 23 -1.16 17.13 9.40
N ASP A 24 -1.65 17.02 8.16
CA ASP A 24 -2.92 16.38 7.81
C ASP A 24 -2.81 14.85 7.69
N LYS A 25 -1.61 14.28 7.92
CA LYS A 25 -1.32 12.83 7.94
C LYS A 25 -1.70 12.13 6.64
N GLY A 26 -1.50 12.77 5.49
CA GLY A 26 -1.73 12.15 4.19
C GLY A 26 -0.71 11.05 3.88
N ILE A 27 -1.08 10.17 2.95
CA ILE A 27 -0.23 9.09 2.45
C ILE A 27 -0.10 9.20 0.94
N VAL A 28 1.14 9.21 0.45
CA VAL A 28 1.47 9.13 -0.98
C VAL A 28 1.72 7.66 -1.35
N LEU A 29 0.91 7.13 -2.26
CA LEU A 29 1.02 5.74 -2.70
C LEU A 29 2.21 5.52 -3.64
N ILE A 30 2.89 4.38 -3.46
CA ILE A 30 3.88 3.92 -4.44
C ILE A 30 3.15 3.41 -5.68
N ARG A 31 3.67 3.74 -6.85
CA ARG A 31 3.21 3.18 -8.13
C ARG A 31 4.40 2.94 -9.06
N PRO A 32 4.32 1.93 -9.94
CA PRO A 32 5.28 1.81 -11.02
C PRO A 32 5.15 3.02 -11.96
N GLU A 33 6.26 3.47 -12.52
CA GLU A 33 6.28 4.57 -13.49
C GLU A 33 5.61 4.16 -14.81
N GLN A 34 5.82 2.91 -15.23
CA GLN A 34 5.24 2.34 -16.44
C GLN A 34 4.15 1.33 -16.08
N LYS A 35 3.27 1.02 -17.05
CA LYS A 35 2.31 -0.08 -16.88
C LYS A 35 3.06 -1.41 -16.80
N VAL A 36 2.78 -2.17 -15.76
CA VAL A 36 3.28 -3.54 -15.58
C VAL A 36 2.08 -4.49 -15.44
N PRO A 37 2.20 -5.77 -15.85
CA PRO A 37 1.16 -6.76 -15.58
C PRO A 37 0.88 -6.90 -14.07
N ASN A 38 -0.36 -7.21 -13.73
CA ASN A 38 -0.76 -7.43 -12.34
C ASN A 38 -0.07 -8.70 -11.80
N GLY A 39 0.46 -8.63 -10.59
CA GLY A 39 1.13 -9.75 -9.92
C GLY A 39 2.65 -9.79 -10.13
N GLU A 40 3.21 -8.91 -10.96
CA GLU A 40 4.66 -8.77 -11.09
C GLU A 40 5.32 -8.35 -9.79
N ARG A 41 6.51 -8.88 -9.53
CA ARG A 41 7.24 -8.65 -8.29
C ARG A 41 8.01 -7.33 -8.36
N LEU A 42 7.81 -6.48 -7.37
CA LEU A 42 8.73 -5.37 -7.08
C LEU A 42 10.06 -5.96 -6.58
N LEU A 43 11.14 -5.75 -7.34
CA LEU A 43 12.51 -6.19 -7.02
C LEU A 43 13.27 -5.14 -6.22
#